data_AF-A0A924EXY6-F1
#
_entry.id   AF-A0A924EXY6-F1
#
_cell.length_a   1.000
_cell.length_b   1.000
_cell.length_c   1.000
_cell.angle_alpha   90.00
_cell.angle_beta   90.00
_cell.angle_gamma   90.00
#
_symmetry.space_group_name_H-M   'P 1'
#
loop_
_entity.id
_entity.type
_entity.pdbx_description
1 polymer ?
#
loop_
_entity_poly.entity_id
_entity_poly.type
_entity_poly.pdbx_seq_one_letter_code
_entity_poly.pdbx_strand_id
1 'polypeptide(L)'
;MEWIVARWVTFIATMLAVGACAVGLAVMPRVETDTVTRQSIGRDVAWVGIGAVVALIPASCMRLADQVFALRSPGDPWFAGIEALLTSTTWGLGFFWQSASAVLAGVGFWLVSRTPKARWPWLPATLGALGLCVTPAMQGHAIGAENASILTVASDIAHVAGASLWLGSLGVVAFLGIALPNADGIVSPARRDRAETRLRLLIPLIPPVGIPGVALLLGSGLFATYVHLRAISELWTVQWGLYVLAKLVLVSVIVLLGALNWRRLGPRMTTTAGVDVLRKSLVTELLLALLVLLVTAVLVVTPLPGE
;
A
#
# COMPACT_ATOMS: atom_id res chain seq x y z
N MET A 1 -1.88 -21.29 -0.03
CA MET A 1 -1.27 -20.41 1.01
C MET A 1 -0.26 -19.45 0.39
N GLU A 2 0.68 -19.95 -0.42
CA GLU A 2 1.71 -19.14 -1.10
C GLU A 2 1.13 -17.99 -1.96
N TRP A 3 0.02 -18.25 -2.65
CA TRP A 3 -0.74 -17.29 -3.46
C TRP A 3 -1.28 -16.04 -2.75
N ILE A 4 -1.49 -16.11 -1.44
CA ILE A 4 -2.07 -15.06 -0.60
C ILE A 4 -0.93 -14.19 -0.11
N VAL A 5 0.18 -14.81 0.28
CA VAL A 5 1.40 -14.11 0.73
C VAL A 5 1.94 -13.23 -0.39
N ALA A 6 2.06 -13.74 -1.62
CA ALA A 6 2.59 -12.96 -2.72
C ALA A 6 1.71 -11.75 -3.09
N ARG A 7 0.38 -11.91 -3.07
CA ARG A 7 -0.59 -10.81 -3.22
C ARG A 7 -0.50 -9.81 -2.07
N TRP A 8 -0.44 -10.30 -0.84
CA TRP A 8 -0.35 -9.47 0.36
C TRP A 8 0.90 -8.59 0.34
N VAL A 9 2.06 -9.16 0.01
CA VAL A 9 3.32 -8.40 -0.17
C VAL A 9 3.19 -7.41 -1.31
N THR A 10 2.57 -7.79 -2.44
CA THR A 10 2.34 -6.87 -3.57
C THR A 10 1.51 -5.65 -3.14
N PHE A 11 0.43 -5.84 -2.39
CA PHE A 11 -0.39 -4.73 -1.90
C PHE A 11 0.38 -3.82 -0.94
N ILE A 12 1.10 -4.40 0.03
CA ILE A 12 1.92 -3.65 0.99
C ILE A 12 2.97 -2.81 0.25
N ALA A 13 3.69 -3.43 -0.68
CA ALA A 13 4.75 -2.78 -1.44
C ALA A 13 4.21 -1.64 -2.32
N THR A 14 3.12 -1.87 -3.05
CA THR A 14 2.47 -0.81 -3.86
C THR A 14 2.04 0.36 -2.98
N MET A 15 1.40 0.08 -1.83
CA MET A 15 0.95 1.11 -0.91
C MET A 15 2.09 1.91 -0.31
N LEU A 16 3.19 1.26 0.09
CA LEU A 16 4.37 1.93 0.63
C LEU A 16 5.09 2.77 -0.43
N ALA A 17 5.18 2.30 -1.68
CA ALA A 17 5.78 3.06 -2.77
C ALA A 17 4.99 4.35 -3.05
N VAL A 18 3.67 4.25 -3.24
CA VAL A 18 2.79 5.41 -3.46
C VAL A 18 2.77 6.31 -2.22
N GLY A 19 2.73 5.72 -1.03
CA GLY A 19 2.82 6.44 0.25
C GLY A 19 4.12 7.23 0.40
N ALA A 20 5.25 6.69 -0.06
CA ALA A 20 6.54 7.39 -0.03
C ALA A 20 6.53 8.62 -0.94
N CYS A 21 5.93 8.51 -2.13
CA CYS A 21 5.71 9.66 -3.01
C CYS A 21 4.78 10.70 -2.37
N ALA A 22 3.70 10.26 -1.71
CA ALA A 22 2.76 11.15 -1.04
C ALA A 22 3.42 11.91 0.13
N VAL A 23 4.23 11.24 0.95
CA VAL A 23 5.02 11.89 2.00
C VAL A 23 6.06 12.83 1.38
N GLY A 24 6.79 12.38 0.36
CA GLY A 24 7.82 13.17 -0.32
C GLY A 24 7.29 14.46 -0.97
N LEU A 25 6.10 14.42 -1.57
CA LEU A 25 5.53 15.54 -2.32
C LEU A 25 4.62 16.44 -1.48
N ALA A 26 3.84 15.86 -0.56
CA ALA A 26 2.82 16.61 0.18
C ALA A 26 3.23 16.88 1.64
N VAL A 27 4.01 16.01 2.27
CA VAL A 27 4.40 16.20 3.69
C VAL A 27 5.72 16.96 3.79
N MET A 28 6.76 16.50 3.09
CA MET A 28 8.12 17.03 3.22
C MET A 28 8.25 18.55 2.97
N PRO A 29 7.54 19.17 2.01
CA PRO A 29 7.61 20.63 1.83
C PRO A 29 7.09 21.43 3.02
N ARG A 30 6.25 20.83 3.86
CA ARG A 30 5.61 21.45 5.04
C ARG A 30 6.39 21.19 6.34
N VAL A 31 7.46 20.39 6.29
CA VAL A 31 8.26 20.08 7.48
C VAL A 31 9.15 21.27 7.82
N GLU A 32 8.89 21.90 8.96
CA GLU A 32 9.69 22.99 9.53
C GLU A 32 10.86 22.43 10.36
N THR A 33 12.04 22.35 9.74
CA THR A 33 13.28 21.87 10.36
C THR A 33 14.49 22.35 9.56
N ASP A 34 15.70 22.15 10.09
CA ASP A 34 16.93 22.50 9.38
C ASP A 34 17.11 21.67 8.09
N THR A 35 17.90 22.20 7.16
CA THR A 35 18.12 21.59 5.84
C THR A 35 18.69 20.18 5.92
N VAL A 36 19.56 19.90 6.91
CA VAL A 36 20.21 18.58 7.05
C VAL A 36 19.19 17.55 7.52
N THR A 37 18.39 17.88 8.54
CA THR A 37 17.32 17.01 9.03
C THR A 37 16.28 16.75 7.94
N ARG A 38 15.83 17.79 7.23
CA ARG A 38 14.86 17.65 6.13
C ARG A 38 15.39 16.72 5.03
N GLN A 39 16.64 16.88 4.60
CA GLN A 39 17.27 16.02 3.60
C GLN A 39 17.43 14.58 4.10
N SER A 40 17.81 14.39 5.37
CA SER A 40 17.89 13.05 5.96
C SER A 40 16.54 12.35 5.96
N ILE A 41 15.45 13.04 6.30
CA ILE A 41 14.10 12.45 6.28
C ILE A 41 13.71 12.10 4.84
N GLY A 42 13.89 13.03 3.88
CA GLY A 42 13.55 12.78 2.47
C GLY A 42 14.30 11.59 1.88
N ARG A 43 15.59 11.43 2.22
CA ARG A 43 16.38 10.26 1.82
C ARG A 43 15.83 8.96 2.41
N ASP A 44 15.45 8.97 3.69
CA ASP A 44 14.93 7.78 4.36
C ASP A 44 13.53 7.40 3.82
N VAL A 45 12.70 8.38 3.47
CA VAL A 45 11.42 8.14 2.74
C VAL A 45 11.69 7.46 1.41
N ALA A 46 12.69 7.92 0.64
CA ALA A 46 13.07 7.29 -0.62
C ALA A 46 13.57 5.86 -0.42
N TRP A 47 14.33 5.58 0.65
CA TRP A 47 14.76 4.22 0.97
C TRP A 47 13.61 3.29 1.34
N VAL A 48 12.56 3.78 2.00
CA VAL A 48 11.32 3.00 2.20
C VAL A 48 10.70 2.66 0.84
N GLY A 49 10.63 3.62 -0.09
CA GLY A 49 10.17 3.39 -1.46
C GLY A 49 11.00 2.35 -2.22
N ILE A 50 12.33 2.42 -2.12
CA ILE A 50 13.24 1.40 -2.71
C ILE A 50 12.95 0.02 -2.10
N GLY A 51 12.87 -0.07 -0.78
CA GLY A 51 12.59 -1.34 -0.10
C GLY A 51 11.24 -1.94 -0.53
N ALA A 52 10.22 -1.09 -0.71
CA ALA A 52 8.92 -1.50 -1.21
C ALA A 52 9.02 -2.05 -2.65
N VAL A 53 9.68 -1.35 -3.56
CA VAL A 53 9.88 -1.81 -4.95
C VAL A 53 10.71 -3.10 -5.01
N VAL A 54 11.75 -3.23 -4.18
CA VAL A 54 12.55 -4.46 -4.10
C VAL A 54 11.71 -5.64 -3.60
N ALA A 55 10.82 -5.42 -2.63
CA ALA A 55 9.90 -6.45 -2.15
C ALA A 55 8.91 -6.93 -3.22
N LEU A 56 8.63 -6.12 -4.26
CA LEU A 56 7.82 -6.57 -5.41
C LEU A 56 8.51 -7.65 -6.23
N ILE A 57 9.85 -7.75 -6.23
CA ILE A 57 10.58 -8.73 -7.05
C ILE A 57 10.21 -10.16 -6.65
N PRO A 58 10.47 -10.62 -5.40
CA PRO A 58 10.11 -11.97 -5.00
C PRO A 58 8.59 -12.20 -5.07
N ALA A 59 7.78 -11.20 -4.72
CA ALA A 59 6.32 -11.30 -4.83
C ALA A 59 5.86 -11.51 -6.28
N SER A 60 6.47 -10.83 -7.26
CA SER A 60 6.13 -10.98 -8.68
C SER A 60 6.58 -12.34 -9.22
N CYS A 61 7.78 -12.80 -8.83
CA CYS A 61 8.26 -14.12 -9.20
C CYS A 61 7.34 -15.23 -8.66
N MET A 62 6.91 -15.13 -7.39
CA MET A 62 5.95 -16.07 -6.80
C MET A 62 4.61 -16.05 -7.53
N ARG A 63 4.07 -14.86 -7.84
CA ARG A 63 2.80 -14.73 -8.58
C ARG A 63 2.87 -15.30 -9.99
N LEU A 64 4.01 -15.12 -10.68
CA LEU A 64 4.23 -15.71 -12.00
C LEU A 64 4.33 -17.24 -11.91
N ALA A 65 5.10 -17.75 -10.95
CA ALA A 65 5.19 -19.18 -10.71
C ALA A 65 3.81 -19.78 -10.44
N ASP A 66 3.03 -19.17 -9.54
CA ASP A 66 1.67 -19.60 -9.20
C ASP A 66 0.76 -19.70 -10.43
N GLN A 67 0.80 -18.71 -11.33
CA GLN A 67 -0.03 -18.74 -12.54
C GLN A 67 0.44 -19.76 -13.57
N VAL A 68 1.75 -19.97 -13.69
CA VAL A 68 2.27 -21.05 -14.53
C VAL A 68 1.85 -22.41 -13.97
N PHE A 69 1.92 -22.63 -12.65
CA PHE A 69 1.47 -23.87 -12.03
C PHE A 69 -0.04 -24.09 -12.19
N ALA A 70 -0.86 -23.04 -12.11
CA ALA A 70 -2.31 -23.14 -12.29
C ALA A 70 -2.73 -23.57 -13.70
N LEU A 71 -1.89 -23.30 -14.71
CA LEU A 71 -2.16 -23.68 -16.12
C LEU A 71 -1.66 -25.09 -16.47
N ARG A 72 -0.90 -25.75 -15.59
CA ARG A 72 -0.29 -27.05 -15.88
C ARG A 72 -1.22 -28.21 -15.56
N SER A 73 -1.18 -29.23 -16.42
CA SER A 73 -1.73 -30.57 -16.16
C SER A 73 -0.64 -31.51 -15.63
N PRO A 74 -1.02 -32.61 -14.93
CA PRO A 74 -0.06 -33.63 -14.51
C PRO A 74 0.72 -34.19 -15.71
N GLY A 75 2.06 -34.08 -15.66
CA GLY A 75 2.96 -34.51 -16.74
C GLY A 75 3.47 -33.39 -17.65
N ASP A 76 2.91 -32.17 -17.56
CA ASP A 76 3.37 -31.05 -18.36
C ASP A 76 4.77 -30.55 -17.95
N PRO A 77 5.58 -30.05 -18.89
CA PRO A 77 6.83 -29.34 -18.59
C PRO A 77 6.63 -28.19 -17.60
N TRP A 78 7.69 -27.84 -16.85
CA TRP A 78 7.64 -26.78 -15.83
C TRP A 78 7.20 -25.41 -16.34
N PHE A 79 7.45 -25.11 -17.61
CA PHE A 79 7.15 -23.82 -18.24
C PHE A 79 6.07 -23.92 -19.31
N ALA A 80 5.26 -24.99 -19.30
CA ALA A 80 4.15 -25.13 -20.23
C ALA A 80 3.21 -23.93 -20.13
N GLY A 81 2.86 -23.34 -21.28
CA GLY A 81 1.92 -22.21 -21.35
C GLY A 81 2.47 -20.85 -20.91
N ILE A 82 3.74 -20.72 -20.50
CA ILE A 82 4.29 -19.43 -20.02
C ILE A 82 4.28 -18.34 -21.10
N GLU A 83 4.59 -18.71 -22.35
CA GLU A 83 4.61 -17.76 -23.47
C GLU A 83 3.20 -17.23 -23.73
N ALA A 84 2.20 -18.11 -23.82
CA ALA A 84 0.81 -17.73 -23.99
C ALA A 84 0.31 -16.89 -22.80
N LEU A 85 0.63 -17.28 -21.57
CA LEU A 85 0.30 -16.50 -20.36
C LEU A 85 0.86 -15.07 -20.44
N LEU A 86 2.14 -14.91 -20.80
CA LEU A 86 2.80 -13.61 -20.80
C LEU A 86 2.40 -12.71 -21.98
N THR A 87 2.19 -13.29 -23.15
CA THR A 87 1.99 -12.53 -24.41
C THR A 87 0.54 -12.40 -24.84
N SER A 88 -0.31 -13.34 -24.45
CA SER A 88 -1.67 -13.48 -24.98
C SER A 88 -2.77 -13.24 -23.94
N THR A 89 -2.41 -12.85 -22.70
CA THR A 89 -3.39 -12.58 -21.64
C THR A 89 -3.25 -11.16 -21.09
N THR A 90 -4.37 -10.62 -20.59
CA THR A 90 -4.40 -9.35 -19.85
C THR A 90 -3.57 -9.41 -18.57
N TRP A 91 -3.49 -10.59 -17.95
CA TRP A 91 -2.64 -10.84 -16.79
C TRP A 91 -1.15 -10.62 -17.12
N GLY A 92 -0.68 -11.17 -18.25
CA GLY A 92 0.69 -11.00 -18.76
C GLY A 92 1.03 -9.55 -19.07
N LEU A 93 0.11 -8.82 -19.72
CA LEU A 93 0.25 -7.38 -19.93
C LEU A 93 0.36 -6.62 -18.59
N GLY A 94 -0.48 -6.95 -17.62
CA GLY A 94 -0.41 -6.40 -16.26
C GLY A 94 0.91 -6.70 -15.57
N PHE A 95 1.52 -7.86 -15.82
CA PHE A 95 2.80 -8.25 -15.24
C PHE A 95 3.95 -7.39 -15.77
N PHE A 96 3.99 -7.17 -17.09
CA PHE A 96 4.98 -6.26 -17.69
C PHE A 96 4.75 -4.80 -17.26
N TRP A 97 3.49 -4.36 -17.18
CA TRP A 97 3.15 -3.02 -16.70
C TRP A 97 3.60 -2.79 -15.26
N GLN A 98 3.32 -3.74 -14.36
CA GLN A 98 3.78 -3.71 -12.97
C GLN A 98 5.31 -3.64 -12.91
N SER A 99 6.00 -4.47 -13.70
CA SER A 99 7.46 -4.54 -13.73
C SER A 99 8.09 -3.23 -14.21
N ALA A 100 7.58 -2.65 -15.30
CA ALA A 100 8.04 -1.36 -15.82
C ALA A 100 7.77 -0.22 -14.83
N SER A 101 6.57 -0.21 -14.22
CA SER A 101 6.18 0.76 -13.18
C SER A 101 7.08 0.67 -11.95
N ALA A 102 7.41 -0.55 -11.50
CA ALA A 102 8.31 -0.82 -10.39
C ALA A 102 9.74 -0.33 -10.70
N VAL A 103 10.27 -0.62 -11.88
CA VAL A 103 11.60 -0.14 -12.31
C VAL A 103 11.63 1.40 -12.34
N LEU A 104 10.63 2.04 -12.95
CA LEU A 104 10.54 3.50 -13.01
C LEU A 104 10.45 4.12 -11.61
N ALA A 105 9.65 3.52 -10.72
CA ALA A 105 9.54 3.95 -9.33
C ALA A 105 10.89 3.81 -8.59
N GLY A 106 11.56 2.67 -8.74
CA GLY A 106 12.85 2.37 -8.12
C GLY A 106 13.96 3.32 -8.58
N VAL A 107 14.06 3.59 -9.88
CA VAL A 107 14.99 4.60 -10.43
C VAL A 107 14.66 5.98 -9.86
N GLY A 108 13.39 6.35 -9.79
CA GLY A 108 12.94 7.58 -9.17
C GLY A 108 13.37 7.73 -7.72
N PHE A 109 13.08 6.75 -6.87
CA PHE A 109 13.50 6.79 -5.46
C PHE A 109 15.02 6.80 -5.31
N TRP A 110 15.74 6.05 -6.15
CA TRP A 110 17.19 6.09 -6.18
C TRP A 110 17.71 7.50 -6.51
N LEU A 111 17.13 8.18 -7.50
CA LEU A 111 17.46 9.58 -7.82
C LEU A 111 17.17 10.51 -6.63
N VAL A 112 16.00 10.42 -5.99
CA VAL A 112 15.70 11.20 -4.77
C VAL A 112 16.77 10.99 -3.70
N SER A 113 17.22 9.75 -3.50
CA SER A 113 18.20 9.40 -2.46
C SER A 113 19.61 9.96 -2.72
N ARG A 114 19.95 10.23 -3.99
CA ARG A 114 21.29 10.68 -4.44
C ARG A 114 21.36 12.16 -4.75
N THR A 115 20.31 12.73 -5.35
CA THR A 115 20.28 14.10 -5.86
C THR A 115 19.04 14.86 -5.36
N PRO A 116 18.88 15.06 -4.04
CA PRO A 116 17.69 15.69 -3.46
C PRO A 116 17.47 17.15 -3.90
N LYS A 117 18.49 17.80 -4.49
CA LYS A 117 18.42 19.17 -5.03
C LYS A 117 17.97 19.24 -6.49
N ALA A 118 17.73 18.11 -7.16
CA ALA A 118 17.20 18.14 -8.53
C ALA A 118 15.85 18.86 -8.54
N ARG A 119 15.47 19.44 -9.70
CA ARG A 119 14.25 20.26 -9.80
C ARG A 119 12.96 19.43 -9.63
N TRP A 120 12.97 18.18 -10.10
CA TRP A 120 11.81 17.26 -10.07
C TRP A 120 12.22 15.84 -9.62
N PRO A 121 12.83 15.68 -8.44
CA PRO A 121 13.47 14.41 -8.06
C PRO A 121 12.44 13.29 -7.87
N TRP A 122 11.21 13.65 -7.51
CA TRP A 122 10.10 12.71 -7.25
C TRP A 122 9.28 12.36 -8.49
N LEU A 123 9.46 13.03 -9.64
CA LEU A 123 8.62 12.82 -10.81
C LEU A 123 8.66 11.38 -11.33
N PRO A 124 9.85 10.77 -11.57
CA PRO A 124 9.89 9.37 -12.03
C PRO A 124 9.32 8.41 -10.97
N ALA A 125 9.61 8.67 -9.69
CA ALA A 125 9.09 7.87 -8.58
C ALA A 125 7.56 7.87 -8.56
N THR A 126 6.96 9.05 -8.77
CA THR A 126 5.52 9.25 -8.74
C THR A 126 4.84 8.63 -9.96
N LEU A 127 5.40 8.79 -11.16
CA LEU A 127 4.87 8.16 -12.37
C LEU A 127 4.88 6.64 -12.26
N GLY A 128 6.00 6.07 -11.79
CA GLY A 128 6.09 4.62 -11.54
C GLY A 128 5.12 4.16 -10.46
N ALA A 129 5.04 4.87 -9.33
CA ALA A 129 4.13 4.51 -8.25
C ALA A 129 2.65 4.60 -8.64
N LEU A 130 2.24 5.61 -9.41
CA LEU A 130 0.88 5.70 -9.96
C LEU A 130 0.60 4.57 -10.97
N GLY A 131 1.60 4.18 -11.77
CA GLY A 131 1.52 2.99 -12.63
C GLY A 131 1.24 1.71 -11.84
N LEU A 132 1.83 1.55 -10.64
CA LEU A 132 1.56 0.40 -9.78
C LEU A 132 0.09 0.32 -9.33
N CYS A 133 -0.61 1.44 -9.17
CA CYS A 133 -2.05 1.45 -8.82
C CYS A 133 -2.95 0.83 -9.90
N VAL A 134 -2.48 0.76 -11.15
CA VAL A 134 -3.22 0.17 -12.29
C VAL A 134 -3.17 -1.35 -12.27
N THR A 135 -2.13 -1.91 -11.65
CA THR A 135 -1.83 -3.34 -11.70
C THR A 135 -2.98 -4.23 -11.21
N PRO A 136 -3.64 -3.95 -10.06
CA PRO A 136 -4.73 -4.79 -9.58
C PRO A 136 -5.94 -4.84 -10.51
N ALA A 137 -6.25 -3.72 -11.18
CA ALA A 137 -7.36 -3.67 -12.15
C ALA A 137 -7.09 -4.57 -13.37
N MET A 138 -5.82 -4.67 -13.80
CA MET A 138 -5.42 -5.49 -14.96
C MET A 138 -5.33 -6.98 -14.65
N GLN A 139 -5.02 -7.33 -13.40
CA GLN A 139 -4.73 -8.71 -12.97
C GLN A 139 -5.83 -9.29 -12.07
N GLY A 140 -6.94 -8.57 -11.90
CA GLY A 140 -8.11 -8.97 -11.14
C GLY A 140 -9.37 -9.02 -12.01
N HIS A 141 -10.53 -9.15 -11.36
CA HIS A 141 -11.82 -9.31 -12.03
C HIS A 141 -12.27 -8.07 -12.84
N ALA A 142 -11.66 -6.90 -12.65
CA ALA A 142 -12.13 -5.65 -13.24
C ALA A 142 -12.01 -5.55 -14.77
N ILE A 143 -11.02 -6.20 -15.39
CA ILE A 143 -10.91 -6.29 -16.86
C ILE A 143 -11.49 -7.61 -17.39
N GLY A 144 -11.63 -8.64 -16.53
CA GLY A 144 -12.13 -9.96 -16.91
C GLY A 144 -13.64 -10.15 -16.83
N ALA A 145 -14.37 -9.27 -16.13
CA ALA A 145 -15.82 -9.36 -16.01
C ALA A 145 -16.51 -9.03 -17.35
N GLU A 146 -17.56 -9.78 -17.71
CA GLU A 146 -18.34 -9.56 -18.94
C GLU A 146 -18.89 -8.12 -19.07
N ASN A 147 -19.01 -7.40 -17.94
CA ASN A 147 -19.49 -6.01 -17.85
C ASN A 147 -18.39 -5.01 -17.43
N ALA A 148 -17.11 -5.31 -17.69
CA ALA A 148 -16.00 -4.42 -17.38
C ALA A 148 -16.23 -3.03 -18.02
N SER A 149 -16.38 -2.00 -17.18
CA SER A 149 -16.56 -0.62 -17.60
C SER A 149 -15.34 0.23 -17.25
N ILE A 150 -15.15 1.35 -17.93
CA ILE A 150 -14.11 2.32 -17.57
C ILE A 150 -14.28 2.78 -16.12
N LEU A 151 -15.53 2.84 -15.61
CA LEU A 151 -15.81 3.23 -14.24
C LEU A 151 -15.39 2.16 -13.22
N THR A 152 -15.53 0.87 -13.51
CA THR A 152 -15.06 -0.20 -12.61
C THR A 152 -13.54 -0.22 -12.54
N VAL A 153 -12.86 -0.08 -13.67
CA VAL A 153 -11.39 0.04 -13.72
C VAL A 153 -10.91 1.30 -12.99
N ALA A 154 -11.53 2.45 -13.23
CA ALA A 154 -11.18 3.70 -12.56
C ALA A 154 -11.43 3.62 -11.05
N SER A 155 -12.51 2.97 -10.62
CA SER A 155 -12.81 2.75 -9.21
C SER A 155 -11.75 1.89 -8.54
N ASP A 156 -11.29 0.82 -9.17
CA ASP A 156 -10.22 -0.03 -8.62
C ASP A 156 -8.90 0.73 -8.47
N ILE A 157 -8.52 1.51 -9.48
CA ILE A 157 -7.32 2.38 -9.43
C ILE A 157 -7.46 3.40 -8.29
N ALA A 158 -8.64 4.03 -8.18
CA ALA A 158 -8.96 4.97 -7.12
C ALA A 158 -8.91 4.32 -5.73
N HIS A 159 -9.38 3.08 -5.60
CA HIS A 159 -9.36 2.33 -4.34
C HIS A 159 -7.92 2.08 -3.87
N VAL A 160 -7.06 1.59 -4.78
CA VAL A 160 -5.65 1.34 -4.49
C VAL A 160 -4.92 2.65 -4.19
N ALA A 161 -5.15 3.70 -4.97
CA ALA A 161 -4.59 5.03 -4.72
C ALA A 161 -5.05 5.58 -3.36
N GLY A 162 -6.33 5.48 -3.02
CA GLY A 162 -6.90 5.94 -1.76
C GLY A 162 -6.31 5.22 -0.55
N ALA A 163 -6.25 3.88 -0.61
CA ALA A 163 -5.58 3.06 0.40
C ALA A 163 -4.12 3.50 0.58
N SER A 164 -3.42 3.72 -0.51
CA SER A 164 -2.00 4.09 -0.50
C SER A 164 -1.74 5.49 0.05
N LEU A 165 -2.58 6.48 -0.30
CA LEU A 165 -2.50 7.83 0.23
C LEU A 165 -2.75 7.85 1.74
N TRP A 166 -3.69 7.05 2.23
CA TRP A 166 -3.98 6.96 3.66
C TRP A 166 -2.98 6.06 4.41
N LEU A 167 -3.10 4.75 4.24
CA LEU A 167 -2.36 3.75 5.02
C LEU A 167 -0.91 3.63 4.55
N GLY A 168 -0.63 3.87 3.27
CA GLY A 168 0.74 3.87 2.74
C GLY A 168 1.57 5.03 3.29
N SER A 169 1.04 6.26 3.28
CA SER A 169 1.75 7.42 3.85
C SER A 169 1.92 7.28 5.37
N LEU A 170 0.91 6.75 6.07
CA LEU A 170 0.98 6.43 7.49
C LEU A 170 2.04 5.36 7.78
N GLY A 171 2.10 4.31 6.95
CA GLY A 171 3.10 3.24 7.02
C GLY A 171 4.53 3.75 6.87
N VAL A 172 4.76 4.66 5.93
CA VAL A 172 6.06 5.32 5.75
C VAL A 172 6.45 6.11 6.99
N VAL A 173 5.55 6.95 7.52
CA VAL A 173 5.83 7.74 8.74
C VAL A 173 6.09 6.83 9.95
N ALA A 174 5.34 5.75 10.09
CA ALA A 174 5.56 4.78 11.15
C ALA A 174 6.91 4.08 11.03
N PHE A 175 7.31 3.67 9.83
CA PHE A 175 8.61 3.04 9.61
C PHE A 175 9.76 3.98 10.00
N LEU A 176 9.61 5.28 9.75
CA LEU A 176 10.56 6.31 10.18
C LEU A 176 10.47 6.65 11.68
N GLY A 177 9.30 6.43 12.30
CA GLY A 177 8.98 6.75 13.69
C GLY A 177 9.14 5.60 14.69
N ILE A 178 9.52 4.41 14.22
CA ILE A 178 9.83 3.23 15.03
C ILE A 178 11.35 3.05 15.08
N ALA A 179 11.91 3.01 16.28
CA ALA A 179 13.32 2.72 16.49
C ALA A 179 13.51 1.20 16.63
N LEU A 180 14.06 0.58 15.59
CA LEU A 180 14.37 -0.85 15.61
C LEU A 180 15.60 -1.12 16.50
N PRO A 181 15.61 -2.25 17.25
CA PRO A 181 16.77 -2.68 18.04
C PRO A 181 17.96 -3.04 17.13
N ASN A 182 19.19 -2.95 17.65
CA ASN A 182 20.34 -3.52 16.94
C ASN A 182 20.36 -5.06 17.08
N ALA A 183 21.39 -5.71 16.56
CA ALA A 183 21.56 -7.17 16.65
C ALA A 183 21.59 -7.70 18.10
N ASP A 184 21.95 -6.84 19.05
CA ASP A 184 21.94 -7.10 20.50
C ASP A 184 20.56 -6.97 21.15
N GLY A 185 19.51 -6.63 20.40
CA GLY A 185 18.18 -6.38 20.91
C GLY A 185 17.99 -5.00 21.56
N ILE A 186 19.01 -4.16 21.58
CA ILE A 186 18.99 -2.86 22.27
C ILE A 186 18.72 -1.72 21.29
N VAL A 187 17.81 -0.83 21.63
CA VAL A 187 17.57 0.41 20.88
C VAL A 187 18.48 1.51 21.43
N SER A 188 19.38 2.04 20.60
CA SER A 188 20.26 3.12 21.04
C SER A 188 19.47 4.42 21.32
N PRO A 189 19.86 5.23 22.33
CA PRO A 189 19.18 6.49 22.64
C PRO A 189 19.05 7.41 21.43
N ALA A 190 20.13 7.58 20.66
CA ALA A 190 20.13 8.40 19.45
C ALA A 190 19.15 7.93 18.36
N ARG A 191 18.92 6.62 18.21
CA ARG A 191 17.90 6.10 17.27
C ARG A 191 16.49 6.40 17.77
N ARG A 192 16.24 6.23 19.07
CA ARG A 192 14.95 6.53 19.71
C ARG A 192 14.60 8.01 19.55
N ASP A 193 15.54 8.90 19.84
CA ASP A 193 15.35 10.35 19.72
C ASP A 193 15.10 10.77 18.27
N ARG A 194 15.83 10.17 17.32
CA ARG A 194 15.61 10.40 15.89
C ARG A 194 14.22 9.96 15.44
N ALA A 195 13.78 8.77 15.86
CA ALA A 195 12.47 8.23 15.51
C ALA A 195 11.35 9.08 16.13
N GLU A 196 11.49 9.49 17.39
CA GLU A 196 10.57 10.40 18.07
C GLU A 196 10.50 11.77 17.38
N THR A 197 11.65 12.38 17.06
CA THR A 197 11.73 13.65 16.34
C THR A 197 10.98 13.57 15.00
N ARG A 198 11.19 12.49 14.24
CA ARG A 198 10.48 12.28 12.97
C ARG A 198 8.98 12.13 13.16
N LEU A 199 8.55 11.39 14.17
CA LEU A 199 7.12 11.21 14.45
C LEU A 199 6.45 12.54 14.78
N ARG A 200 7.10 13.36 15.62
CA ARG A 200 6.63 14.71 15.99
C ARG A 200 6.53 15.65 14.79
N LEU A 201 7.51 15.59 13.87
CA LEU A 201 7.53 16.43 12.67
C LEU A 201 6.50 15.99 11.61
N LEU A 202 6.32 14.68 11.42
CA LEU A 202 5.60 14.15 10.26
C LEU A 202 4.11 13.87 10.53
N ILE A 203 3.75 13.34 11.71
CA ILE A 203 2.36 12.97 11.99
C ILE A 203 1.37 14.13 11.85
N PRO A 204 1.65 15.35 12.35
CA PRO A 204 0.73 16.49 12.19
C PRO A 204 0.43 16.86 10.73
N LEU A 205 1.29 16.45 9.81
CA LEU A 205 1.23 16.80 8.39
C LEU A 205 0.58 15.69 7.53
N ILE A 206 0.20 14.56 8.12
CA ILE A 206 -0.50 13.47 7.43
C ILE A 206 -1.94 13.81 7.02
N PRO A 207 -2.78 14.52 7.82
CA PRO A 207 -4.20 14.68 7.51
C PRO A 207 -4.52 15.24 6.10
N PRO A 208 -3.80 16.25 5.56
CA PRO A 208 -4.01 16.74 4.19
C PRO A 208 -3.85 15.68 3.08
N VAL A 209 -3.16 14.58 3.36
CA VAL A 209 -2.98 13.44 2.44
C VAL A 209 -3.92 12.29 2.81
N GLY A 210 -4.00 11.97 4.10
CA GLY A 210 -4.76 10.84 4.60
C GLY A 210 -6.27 11.01 4.42
N ILE A 211 -6.83 12.19 4.67
CA ILE A 211 -8.28 12.41 4.57
C ILE A 211 -8.79 12.23 3.13
N PRO A 212 -8.17 12.84 2.08
CA PRO A 212 -8.52 12.54 0.70
C PRO A 212 -8.36 11.05 0.36
N GLY A 213 -7.30 10.41 0.88
CA GLY A 213 -7.09 8.97 0.71
C GLY A 213 -8.22 8.11 1.28
N VAL A 214 -8.66 8.40 2.51
CA VAL A 214 -9.83 7.76 3.15
C VAL A 214 -11.08 7.97 2.32
N ALA A 215 -11.36 9.21 1.90
CA ALA A 215 -12.55 9.51 1.10
C ALA A 215 -12.55 8.76 -0.23
N LEU A 216 -11.42 8.73 -0.94
CA LEU A 216 -11.26 8.01 -2.20
C LEU A 216 -11.42 6.50 -2.01
N LEU A 217 -10.84 5.94 -0.95
CA LEU A 217 -10.94 4.52 -0.59
C LEU A 217 -12.39 4.10 -0.29
N LEU A 218 -13.08 4.87 0.55
CA LEU A 218 -14.45 4.56 0.96
C LEU A 218 -15.42 4.74 -0.21
N GLY A 219 -15.28 5.80 -1.00
CA GLY A 219 -16.13 6.06 -2.16
C GLY A 219 -16.00 4.97 -3.23
N SER A 220 -14.76 4.63 -3.62
CA SER A 220 -14.51 3.53 -4.57
C SER A 220 -14.90 2.16 -4.02
N GLY A 221 -14.71 1.90 -2.72
CA GLY A 221 -15.13 0.65 -2.09
C GLY A 221 -16.65 0.49 -2.03
N LEU A 222 -17.37 1.58 -1.76
CA LEU A 222 -18.83 1.60 -1.81
C LEU A 222 -19.35 1.36 -3.23
N PHE A 223 -18.73 2.02 -4.22
CA PHE A 223 -19.04 1.77 -5.63
C PHE A 223 -18.81 0.31 -6.01
N ALA A 224 -17.65 -0.27 -5.66
CA ALA A 224 -17.38 -1.68 -5.92
C ALA A 224 -18.40 -2.60 -5.25
N THR A 225 -18.80 -2.30 -4.01
CA THR A 225 -19.84 -3.06 -3.28
C THR A 225 -21.19 -2.99 -4.00
N TYR A 226 -21.57 -1.81 -4.49
CA TYR A 226 -22.80 -1.60 -5.27
C TYR A 226 -22.79 -2.37 -6.60
N VAL A 227 -21.64 -2.45 -7.27
CA VAL A 227 -21.51 -3.15 -8.56
C VAL A 227 -21.60 -4.68 -8.41
N HIS A 228 -21.04 -5.25 -7.33
CA HIS A 228 -20.89 -6.70 -7.20
C HIS A 228 -21.99 -7.39 -6.39
N LEU A 229 -22.70 -6.67 -5.50
CA LEU A 229 -23.81 -7.26 -4.74
C LEU A 229 -25.11 -7.24 -5.55
N ARG A 230 -25.80 -8.38 -5.61
CA ARG A 230 -27.16 -8.47 -6.19
C ARG A 230 -28.24 -8.22 -5.14
N ALA A 231 -27.93 -8.53 -3.87
CA ALA A 231 -28.77 -8.23 -2.72
C ALA A 231 -27.92 -7.88 -1.50
N ILE A 232 -28.40 -6.98 -0.63
CA ILE A 232 -27.69 -6.61 0.60
C ILE A 232 -27.45 -7.82 1.51
N SER A 233 -28.37 -8.80 1.49
CA SER A 233 -28.24 -10.03 2.26
C SER A 233 -26.99 -10.84 1.92
N GLU A 234 -26.47 -10.72 0.69
CA GLU A 234 -25.25 -11.41 0.26
C GLU A 234 -24.04 -11.03 1.11
N LEU A 235 -24.03 -9.87 1.77
CA LEU A 235 -22.99 -9.49 2.73
C LEU A 235 -22.82 -10.47 3.91
N TRP A 236 -23.86 -11.22 4.26
CA TRP A 236 -23.80 -12.20 5.35
C TRP A 236 -24.31 -13.59 4.97
N THR A 237 -24.83 -13.79 3.76
CA THR A 237 -25.28 -15.10 3.29
C THR A 237 -24.28 -15.81 2.39
N VAL A 238 -23.29 -15.11 1.81
CA VAL A 238 -22.27 -15.73 0.93
C VAL A 238 -20.85 -15.46 1.41
N GLN A 239 -19.92 -16.35 1.05
CA GLN A 239 -18.53 -16.29 1.51
C GLN A 239 -17.82 -15.00 1.10
N TRP A 240 -18.00 -14.56 -0.16
CA TRP A 240 -17.44 -13.30 -0.64
C TRP A 240 -17.91 -12.10 0.19
N GLY A 241 -19.22 -12.05 0.49
CA GLY A 241 -19.82 -11.01 1.31
C GLY A 241 -19.30 -10.97 2.74
N LEU A 242 -19.06 -12.13 3.36
CA LEU A 242 -18.46 -12.21 4.70
C LEU A 242 -17.05 -11.61 4.74
N TYR A 243 -16.23 -11.79 3.71
CA TYR A 243 -14.91 -11.16 3.62
C TYR A 243 -15.01 -9.64 3.40
N VAL A 244 -15.98 -9.18 2.61
CA VAL A 244 -16.27 -7.74 2.48
C VAL A 244 -16.70 -7.15 3.83
N LEU A 245 -17.60 -7.82 4.55
CA LEU A 245 -18.06 -7.40 5.86
C LEU A 245 -16.91 -7.33 6.88
N ALA A 246 -16.05 -8.36 6.92
CA ALA A 246 -14.85 -8.36 7.76
C ALA A 246 -13.93 -7.18 7.44
N LYS A 247 -13.70 -6.91 6.14
CA LYS A 247 -12.92 -5.76 5.68
C LYS A 247 -13.54 -4.43 6.13
N LEU A 248 -14.86 -4.27 6.01
CA LEU A 248 -15.58 -3.06 6.42
C LEU A 248 -15.49 -2.82 7.93
N VAL A 249 -15.63 -3.86 8.76
CA VAL A 249 -15.47 -3.76 10.22
C VAL A 249 -14.06 -3.32 10.56
N LEU A 250 -13.04 -3.97 10.00
CA LEU A 250 -11.64 -3.63 10.27
C LEU A 250 -11.31 -2.19 9.83
N VAL A 251 -11.72 -1.77 8.63
CA VAL A 251 -11.51 -0.41 8.14
C VAL A 251 -12.20 0.61 9.05
N SER A 252 -13.43 0.32 9.50
CA SER A 252 -14.17 1.20 10.41
C SER A 252 -13.46 1.37 11.76
N VAL A 253 -12.88 0.30 12.30
CA VAL A 253 -12.06 0.38 13.52
C VAL A 253 -10.82 1.26 13.30
N ILE A 254 -10.11 1.11 12.18
CA ILE A 254 -8.93 1.95 11.89
C ILE A 254 -9.33 3.42 11.72
N VAL A 255 -10.44 3.71 11.01
CA VAL A 255 -10.97 5.08 10.88
C VAL A 255 -11.30 5.68 12.23
N LEU A 256 -11.97 4.93 13.11
CA LEU A 256 -12.29 5.39 14.46
C LEU A 256 -11.03 5.66 15.29
N LEU A 257 -10.06 4.75 15.27
CA LEU A 257 -8.76 4.94 15.95
C LEU A 257 -8.06 6.20 15.44
N GLY A 258 -7.96 6.36 14.12
CA GLY A 258 -7.36 7.54 13.49
C GLY A 258 -8.06 8.84 13.90
N ALA A 259 -9.41 8.85 13.91
CA ALA A 259 -10.19 10.01 14.35
C ALA A 259 -9.98 10.34 15.84
N LEU A 260 -9.93 9.33 16.71
CA LEU A 260 -9.66 9.50 18.13
C LEU A 260 -8.23 10.01 18.38
N ASN A 261 -7.25 9.52 17.61
CA ASN A 261 -5.87 9.95 17.71
C ASN A 261 -5.66 11.36 17.19
N TRP A 262 -6.30 11.72 16.08
CA TRP A 262 -6.25 13.07 15.53
C TRP A 262 -6.75 14.11 16.53
N ARG A 263 -7.87 13.83 17.22
CA ARG A 263 -8.39 14.69 18.30
C ARG A 263 -7.43 14.84 19.49
N ARG A 264 -6.56 13.86 19.72
CA ARG A 264 -5.63 13.81 20.87
C ARG A 264 -4.19 14.14 20.49
N LEU A 265 -3.93 14.54 19.25
CA LEU A 265 -2.58 14.68 18.71
C LEU A 265 -1.81 15.80 19.42
N GLY A 266 -2.38 17.00 19.52
CA GLY A 266 -1.75 18.16 20.17
C GLY A 266 -1.23 17.85 21.59
N PRO A 267 -2.10 17.42 22.53
CA PRO A 267 -1.69 17.09 23.89
C PRO A 267 -0.64 15.97 23.99
N ARG A 268 -0.68 14.98 23.10
CA ARG A 268 0.25 13.82 23.14
C ARG A 268 1.64 14.15 22.61
N MET A 269 1.77 15.20 21.82
CA MET A 269 3.06 15.63 21.28
C MET A 269 3.85 16.53 22.22
N THR A 270 3.38 16.85 23.43
CA THR A 270 4.17 17.69 24.36
C THR A 270 5.11 16.88 25.25
N THR A 271 4.88 15.56 25.37
CA THR A 271 5.63 14.67 26.28
C THR A 271 6.12 13.42 25.57
N THR A 272 7.23 12.85 26.03
CA THR A 272 7.76 11.56 25.54
C THR A 272 6.76 10.43 25.73
N ALA A 273 6.10 10.38 26.90
CA ALA A 273 5.04 9.41 27.20
C ALA A 273 3.87 9.50 26.22
N GLY A 274 3.46 10.72 25.84
CA GLY A 274 2.41 10.92 24.84
C GLY A 274 2.80 10.44 23.44
N VAL A 275 4.05 10.66 23.03
CA VAL A 275 4.61 10.12 21.78
C VAL A 275 4.64 8.59 21.79
N ASP A 276 5.00 7.97 22.91
CA ASP A 276 4.99 6.50 23.03
C ASP A 276 3.57 5.93 22.92
N VAL A 277 2.56 6.60 23.49
CA VAL A 277 1.15 6.23 23.30
C VAL A 277 0.75 6.35 21.83
N LEU A 278 1.15 7.42 21.16
CA LEU A 278 0.91 7.61 19.73
C LEU A 278 1.59 6.52 18.89
N ARG A 279 2.85 6.16 19.21
CA ARG A 279 3.59 5.09 18.53
C ARG A 279 2.87 3.75 18.68
N LYS A 280 2.42 3.39 19.89
CA LYS A 280 1.65 2.15 20.12
C LYS A 280 0.35 2.14 19.31
N SER A 281 -0.36 3.26 19.27
CA SER A 281 -1.57 3.35 18.47
C SER A 281 -1.29 3.24 16.98
N LEU A 282 -0.22 3.88 16.49
CA LEU A 282 0.22 3.78 15.11
C LEU A 282 0.56 2.34 14.71
N VAL A 283 1.29 1.61 15.57
CA VAL A 283 1.55 0.18 15.37
C VAL A 283 0.24 -0.61 15.33
N THR A 284 -0.72 -0.30 16.20
CA THR A 284 -2.03 -0.96 16.21
C THR A 284 -2.80 -0.71 14.90
N GLU A 285 -2.85 0.54 14.43
CA GLU A 285 -3.48 0.90 13.15
C GLU A 285 -2.81 0.17 11.98
N LEU A 286 -1.48 0.03 11.99
CA LEU A 286 -0.76 -0.69 10.94
C LEU A 286 -0.96 -2.20 11.00
N LEU A 287 -1.02 -2.81 12.18
CA LEU A 287 -1.34 -4.23 12.31
C LEU A 287 -2.75 -4.52 11.80
N LEU A 288 -3.72 -3.65 12.10
CA LEU A 288 -5.07 -3.74 11.55
C LEU A 288 -5.07 -3.51 10.03
N ALA A 289 -4.28 -2.57 9.51
CA ALA A 289 -4.13 -2.36 8.07
C ALA A 289 -3.54 -3.59 7.37
N LEU A 290 -2.51 -4.20 7.96
CA LEU A 290 -1.93 -5.46 7.47
C LEU A 290 -2.97 -6.59 7.44
N LEU A 291 -3.83 -6.68 8.46
CA LEU A 291 -4.94 -7.63 8.50
C LEU A 291 -5.98 -7.32 7.41
N VAL A 292 -6.33 -6.05 7.18
CA VAL A 292 -7.20 -5.63 6.07
C VAL A 292 -6.64 -6.07 4.71
N LEU A 293 -5.33 -5.92 4.51
CA LEU A 293 -4.67 -6.35 3.26
C LEU A 293 -4.63 -7.87 3.13
N LEU A 294 -4.48 -8.59 4.24
CA LEU A 294 -4.55 -10.06 4.23
C LEU A 294 -5.94 -10.54 3.85
N VAL A 295 -6.99 -9.98 4.46
CA VAL A 295 -8.39 -10.25 4.10
C VAL A 295 -8.63 -9.88 2.63
N THR A 296 -8.07 -8.77 2.15
CA THR A 296 -8.17 -8.36 0.75
C THR A 296 -7.47 -9.36 -0.19
N ALA A 297 -6.30 -9.89 0.19
CA ALA A 297 -5.60 -10.90 -0.60
C ALA A 297 -6.37 -12.21 -0.74
N VAL A 298 -7.16 -12.57 0.28
CA VAL A 298 -8.10 -13.71 0.23
C VAL A 298 -9.36 -13.37 -0.57
N LEU A 299 -9.93 -12.18 -0.35
CA LEU A 299 -11.14 -11.72 -1.02
C LEU A 299 -10.98 -11.71 -2.55
N VAL A 300 -9.85 -11.23 -3.07
CA VAL A 300 -9.58 -11.09 -4.51
C VAL A 300 -9.47 -12.43 -5.23
N VAL A 301 -9.25 -13.54 -4.52
CA VAL A 301 -9.24 -14.90 -5.11
C VAL A 301 -10.50 -15.70 -4.78
N THR A 302 -11.43 -15.11 -4.05
CA THR A 302 -12.72 -15.73 -3.74
C THR A 302 -13.68 -15.47 -4.89
N PRO A 303 -14.40 -16.48 -5.40
CA PRO A 303 -15.38 -16.30 -6.49
C PRO A 303 -16.39 -15.20 -6.18
N LEU A 304 -16.80 -14.46 -7.21
CA LEU A 304 -17.82 -13.41 -7.07
C LEU A 304 -19.21 -14.03 -6.84
N PRO A 305 -20.16 -13.29 -6.22
CA PRO A 305 -21.53 -13.77 -6.11
C PRO A 305 -22.15 -14.01 -7.50
N GLY A 306 -22.52 -15.27 -7.79
CA GLY A 306 -23.16 -15.65 -9.05
C GLY A 306 -22.24 -16.20 -10.13
N GLU A 307 -20.94 -16.36 -9.84
CA GLU A 307 -19.99 -17.19 -10.62
C GLU A 307 -19.91 -18.63 -10.09
#